data_AF-A0A534JZC6-F1
#
_entry.id   AF-A0A534JZC6-F1
#
_cell.length_a   1.000
_cell.length_b   1.000
_cell.length_c   1.000
_cell.angle_alpha   90.00
_cell.angle_beta   90.00
_cell.angle_gamma   90.00
#
_symmetry.space_group_name_H-M   'P 1'
#
loop_
_entity.id
_entity.type
_entity.pdbx_description
1 polymer ?
#
loop_
_entity_poly.entity_id
_entity_poly.type
_entity_poly.pdbx_seq_one_letter_code
_entity_poly.pdbx_strand_id
1 'polypeptide(L)' 'MRIVQTELTETEHALLEAYVRARRTTIKEAVREAIRTLTVRDQVDPDDPIFKMFPLTRAKGKLKNLSEEHDQYLYGDRR' A
#
# COMPACT_ATOMS: atom_id res chain seq x y z
N MET A 1 20.20 -5.97 -4.29
CA MET A 1 19.75 -6.45 -2.96
C MET A 1 20.90 -6.29 -1.98
N ARG A 2 20.64 -5.82 -0.76
CA ARG A 2 21.61 -5.85 0.35
C ARG A 2 21.19 -6.97 1.31
N ILE A 3 22.17 -7.70 1.86
CA ILE A 3 21.93 -8.79 2.80
C ILE A 3 22.22 -8.27 4.20
N VAL A 4 21.31 -8.52 5.14
CA VAL A 4 21.50 -8.24 6.56
C VAL A 4 21.58 -9.58 7.27
N GLN A 5 22.63 -9.79 8.06
CA GLN A 5 22.82 -10.96 8.90
C GLN A 5 22.70 -10.53 10.35
N THR A 6 21.97 -11.32 11.15
CA THR A 6 21.79 -11.09 12.58
C THR A 6 21.93 -12.42 13.29
N GLU A 7 22.40 -12.39 14.53
CA GLU A 7 22.40 -13.56 15.40
C GLU A 7 21.12 -13.56 16.21
N LEU A 8 20.50 -14.74 16.34
CA LEU A 8 19.32 -14.98 17.17
C LEU A 8 19.69 -16.04 18.19
N THR A 9 19.18 -15.87 19.41
CA THR A 9 19.22 -16.94 20.40
C THR A 9 18.35 -18.12 19.95
N GLU A 10 18.60 -19.32 20.47
CA GLU A 10 17.79 -20.50 20.14
C GLU A 10 16.29 -20.28 20.47
N THR A 11 16.01 -19.57 21.56
CA THR A 11 14.65 -19.26 22.00
C THR A 11 13.93 -18.33 21.02
N GLU A 12 14.59 -17.26 20.56
CA GLU A 12 14.04 -16.34 19.57
C GLU A 12 13.81 -17.04 18.23
N HIS A 13 14.75 -17.91 17.82
CA HIS A 13 14.61 -18.70 16.60
C HIS A 13 13.41 -19.66 16.68
N ALA A 14 13.24 -20.38 17.79
CA ALA A 14 12.11 -21.27 18.00
C ALA A 14 10.77 -20.53 17.97
N LEU A 15 10.72 -19.33 18.57
CA LEU A 15 9.53 -18.48 18.55
C LEU A 15 9.21 -17.99 17.13
N LEU A 16 10.23 -17.60 16.37
CA LEU A 16 10.09 -17.20 14.97
C LEU A 16 9.59 -18.37 14.11
N GLU A 17 10.13 -19.57 14.29
CA GLU A 17 9.65 -20.77 13.60
C GLU A 17 8.18 -21.07 13.91
N ALA A 18 7.78 -21.02 15.19
CA ALA A 18 6.40 -21.26 15.60
C ALA A 18 5.44 -20.26 14.95
N TYR A 19 5.81 -18.98 14.92
CA TYR A 19 5.06 -17.91 14.27
C TYR A 19 4.87 -18.15 12.77
N VAL A 20 5.96 -18.51 12.09
CA VAL A 20 5.98 -18.76 10.65
C VAL A 20 5.15 -20.00 10.29
N ARG A 21 5.24 -21.07 11.09
CA ARG A 21 4.40 -22.28 10.93
C ARG A 21 2.92 -21.97 11.09
N ALA A 22 2.55 -21.17 12.09
CA ALA A 22 1.16 -20.79 12.32
C ALA A 22 0.57 -19.98 11.15
N ARG A 23 1.37 -19.11 10.51
CA ARG A 23 0.95 -18.27 9.39
C ARG A 23 1.15 -18.88 8.02
N ARG A 24 1.76 -20.07 7.92
CA ARG A 24 2.14 -20.74 6.66
C ARG A 24 2.97 -19.85 5.74
N THR A 25 3.82 -19.00 6.31
CA THR A 25 4.74 -18.13 5.57
C THR A 25 6.17 -18.66 5.68
N THR A 26 7.16 -17.92 5.18
CA THR A 26 8.57 -18.19 5.42
C THR A 26 9.19 -17.21 6.42
N ILE A 27 10.30 -17.60 7.07
CA ILE A 27 11.07 -16.72 7.96
C ILE A 27 11.45 -15.41 7.25
N LYS A 28 11.86 -15.50 5.97
CA LYS A 28 12.26 -14.34 5.17
C LYS A 28 11.10 -13.37 4.96
N GLU A 29 9.90 -13.88 4.71
CA GLU A 29 8.70 -13.05 4.53
C GLU A 29 8.26 -12.42 5.84
N ALA A 30 8.24 -13.19 6.93
CA ALA A 30 7.89 -12.69 8.26
C ALA A 30 8.82 -11.56 8.70
N VAL A 31 10.14 -11.72 8.52
CA VAL A 31 11.13 -10.66 8.84
C VAL A 31 10.95 -9.45 7.92
N ARG A 32 10.70 -9.66 6.62
CA ARG A 32 10.46 -8.56 5.67
C ARG A 32 9.21 -7.76 6.05
N GLU A 33 8.15 -8.43 6.43
CA GLU A 33 6.90 -7.83 6.87
C GLU A 33 7.12 -7.05 8.17
N ALA A 34 7.76 -7.66 9.17
CA ALA A 34 8.07 -7.00 10.43
C ALA A 34 8.92 -5.72 10.23
N ILE A 35 9.96 -5.79 9.38
CA ILE A 35 10.76 -4.61 9.03
C ILE A 35 9.88 -3.54 8.39
N ARG A 36 9.01 -3.90 7.43
CA ARG A 36 8.09 -2.94 6.80
C ARG A 36 7.17 -2.30 7.83
N THR A 37 6.53 -3.07 8.69
CA THR A 37 5.63 -2.54 9.72
C THR A 37 6.35 -1.61 10.71
N LEU A 38 7.61 -1.90 11.04
CA LEU A 38 8.40 -1.06 11.95
C LEU A 38 8.97 0.20 11.29
N THR A 39 9.35 0.12 10.01
CA THR A 39 10.05 1.22 9.31
C THR A 39 9.11 2.12 8.52
N VAL A 40 8.04 1.56 7.96
CA VAL A 40 7.00 2.31 7.27
C VAL A 40 6.04 2.80 8.32
N ARG A 41 6.02 4.12 8.55
CA ARG A 41 4.99 4.72 9.38
C ARG A 41 3.64 4.44 8.71
N ASP A 42 2.69 3.88 9.47
CA ASP A 42 1.30 3.68 9.04
C ASP A 42 0.52 5.00 8.92
N GLN A 43 1.24 6.11 8.77
CA GLN A 43 0.69 7.44 8.61
C GLN A 43 0.82 7.81 7.14
N VAL A 44 -0.33 8.08 6.53
CA VAL A 44 -0.37 8.78 5.24
C VAL A 44 0.37 10.10 5.43
N ASP A 45 1.37 10.36 4.60
CA ASP A 45 2.07 11.65 4.62
C ASP A 45 1.07 12.75 4.23
N PRO A 46 0.68 13.64 5.16
CA PRO A 46 -0.28 14.69 4.86
C PRO A 46 0.27 15.70 3.84
N ASP A 47 1.59 15.72 3.64
CA ASP A 47 2.26 16.58 2.68
C ASP A 47 2.48 15.94 1.32
N ASP A 48 2.07 14.68 1.12
CA ASP A 48 2.26 13.96 -0.13
C ASP A 48 1.58 14.72 -1.31
N PRO A 49 2.35 15.08 -2.35
CA PRO A 49 1.84 15.76 -3.54
C PRO A 49 0.65 15.07 -4.19
N ILE A 50 0.47 13.75 -4.06
CA ILE A 50 -0.69 13.01 -4.57
C ILE A 50 -1.99 13.54 -3.95
N PHE A 51 -1.99 13.85 -2.65
CA PHE A 51 -3.18 14.38 -1.96
C PHE A 51 -3.34 15.89 -2.13
N LYS A 52 -2.26 16.62 -2.41
CA LYS A 52 -2.28 18.06 -2.69
C LYS A 52 -2.52 18.42 -4.16
N MET A 53 -2.30 17.49 -5.08
CA MET A 53 -2.54 17.69 -6.53
C MET A 53 -4.02 17.80 -6.87
N PHE A 54 -4.92 17.40 -5.97
CA PHE A 54 -6.35 17.36 -6.24
C PHE A 54 -7.11 18.39 -5.41
N PRO A 55 -7.98 19.18 -6.07
CA PRO A 55 -9.06 18.62 -6.85
C PRO A 55 -8.75 18.58 -8.35
N LEU A 56 -8.87 17.40 -8.99
CA LEU A 56 -8.87 17.31 -10.48
C LEU A 56 -9.95 18.19 -11.11
N THR A 57 -10.95 18.61 -10.34
CA THR A 57 -12.00 19.51 -10.81
C THR A 57 -12.31 20.58 -9.76
N ARG A 58 -12.00 21.84 -10.07
CA ARG A 58 -12.55 23.02 -9.37
C ARG A 58 -14.00 23.34 -9.78
N ALA A 59 -14.66 22.43 -10.49
CA ALA A 59 -15.99 22.67 -11.03
C ALA A 59 -17.07 22.34 -9.98
N LYS A 60 -17.38 23.30 -9.11
CA LYS A 60 -18.72 23.36 -8.50
C LYS A 60 -19.74 23.61 -9.61
N GLY A 61 -20.33 22.55 -10.13
CA GLY A 61 -21.53 22.63 -10.95
C GLY A 61 -21.30 22.40 -12.44
N LYS A 62 -21.63 21.20 -12.90
CA LYS A 62 -22.61 20.89 -13.96
C LYS A 62 -22.51 19.44 -14.45
N LEU A 63 -21.46 18.72 -14.09
CA LEU A 63 -21.24 17.34 -14.52
C LEU A 63 -20.96 16.46 -13.29
N LYS A 64 -22.03 15.95 -12.68
CA LYS A 64 -21.97 15.17 -11.43
C LYS A 64 -21.47 13.74 -11.62
N ASN A 65 -21.51 13.21 -12.85
CA ASN A 65 -21.28 11.79 -13.14
C ASN A 65 -20.15 11.57 -14.16
N LEU A 66 -19.09 12.36 -14.11
CA LEU A 66 -18.00 12.26 -15.09
C LEU A 66 -17.28 10.91 -15.05
N SER A 67 -17.37 10.18 -13.92
CA SER A 67 -16.82 8.82 -13.79
C SER A 67 -17.66 7.75 -14.50
N GLU A 68 -18.96 7.98 -14.67
CA GLU A 68 -19.90 7.02 -15.27
C GLU A 68 -20.22 7.37 -16.73
N GLU A 69 -20.33 8.66 -17.03
CA GLU A 69 -20.72 9.18 -18.34
C GLU A 69 -19.52 9.68 -19.17
N HIS A 70 -18.29 9.32 -18.76
CA HIS A 70 -17.06 9.79 -19.40
C HIS A 70 -17.05 9.53 -20.91
N ASP A 71 -17.51 8.34 -21.31
CA ASP A 71 -17.54 7.93 -22.71
C ASP A 71 -18.49 8.80 -23.54
N GLN A 72 -19.61 9.22 -22.96
CA GLN A 72 -20.57 10.11 -23.63
C GLN A 72 -19.97 11.51 -23.84
N TYR A 73 -19.24 12.03 -22.86
CA TYR A 73 -18.61 13.36 -22.97
C TYR A 73 -17.39 13.36 -23.88
N LEU A 74 -16.60 12.28 -23.91
CA LEU A 74 -15.39 12.21 -24.72
C LEU A 74 -15.63 11.77 -26.15
N TYR A 75 -16.51 10.80 -26.36
CA TYR A 75 -16.67 10.15 -27.66
C TYR A 75 -18.00 10.46 -28.33
N GLY A 76 -18.94 11.08 -27.61
CA GLY A 76 -20.29 11.32 -28.08
C GLY A 76 -21.08 10.03 -28.26
N ASP A 77 -22.41 10.16 -28.35
CA ASP A 77 -23.30 9.02 -28.62
C ASP A 77 -23.05 8.55 -30.07
N ARG A 78 -22.25 7.49 -30.25
CA ARG A 78 -22.14 6.82 -31.55
C ARG A 78 -23.42 6.06 -31.81
N ARG A 79 -24.40 6.75 -32.42
CA ARG A 79 -25.49 6.14 -33.16
C ARG A 79 -25.06 5.82 -34.58
#